data_AF-A0A820KG46-F1
#
_entry.id   AF-A0A820KG46-F1
#
_cell.length_a   1.000
_cell.length_b   1.000
_cell.length_c   1.000
_cell.angle_alpha   90.00
_cell.angle_beta   90.00
_cell.angle_gamma   90.00
#
_symmetry.space_group_name_H-M   'P 1'
#
loop_
_entity.id
_entity.type
_entity.pdbx_description
1 polymer ?
#
loop_
_entity_poly.entity_id
_entity_poly.type
_entity_poly.pdbx_seq_one_letter_code
_entity_poly.pdbx_strand_id
1 'polypeptide(L)' 'MVALILYPSSVFLNRGNHEDILVAAQYGFQDEVNRKYRTYKTSLLDLFKDVFSWLPLYSSVHTGKSKLIIMHGGISDLIN' A
#
# COMPACT_ATOMS: atom_id res chain seq x y z
N MET A 1 2.75 5.07 -7.79
CA MET A 1 1.59 4.45 -8.48
C MET A 1 1.59 4.60 -10.00
N VAL A 2 2.23 5.61 -10.60
CA VAL A 2 2.29 5.74 -12.07
C VAL A 2 2.78 4.45 -12.76
N ALA A 3 3.83 3.80 -12.24
CA ALA A 3 4.32 2.54 -12.80
C ALA A 3 3.29 1.38 -12.73
N LEU A 4 2.48 1.32 -11.68
CA LEU A 4 1.38 0.33 -11.57
C LEU A 4 0.36 0.55 -12.69
N ILE A 5 0.04 1.81 -13.02
CA ILE A 5 -0.91 2.16 -14.07
C ILE A 5 -0.34 1.90 -15.46
N LEU A 6 0.93 2.24 -15.69
CA LEU A 6 1.58 2.08 -16.99
C LEU A 6 1.95 0.62 -17.29
N TYR A 7 2.21 -0.18 -16.27
CA TYR A 7 2.70 -1.56 -16.42
C TYR A 7 1.90 -2.55 -15.55
N PRO A 8 0.57 -2.65 -15.74
CA PRO A 8 -0.30 -3.42 -14.85
C PRO A 8 -0.03 -4.94 -14.86
N SER A 9 0.65 -5.44 -15.89
CA SER A 9 1.02 -6.87 -16.00
C SER A 9 2.43 -7.18 -15.52
N SER A 10 3.21 -6.16 -15.11
CA SER A 10 4.63 -6.32 -14.78
C SER A 10 5.02 -5.68 -13.46
N VAL A 11 4.26 -4.68 -12.99
CA VAL A 11 4.49 -4.00 -11.72
C VAL A 11 3.29 -4.26 -10.81
N PHE A 12 3.57 -4.84 -9.65
CA PHE A 12 2.58 -5.14 -8.62
C PHE A 12 2.99 -4.46 -7.32
N LEU A 13 2.02 -4.00 -6.53
CA LEU A 13 2.25 -3.39 -5.23
C LEU A 13 1.47 -4.16 -4.17
N ASN A 14 2.15 -4.51 -3.08
CA ASN A 14 1.50 -4.98 -1.86
C ASN A 14 1.41 -3.82 -0.87
N ARG A 15 0.48 -3.91 0.08
CA ARG A 15 0.33 -3.00 1.21
C ARG A 15 1.44 -3.23 2.22
N GLY A 16 2.15 -2.17 2.60
CA GLY A 16 3.05 -2.16 3.75
C GLY A 16 2.36 -1.62 5.01
N ASN A 17 3.09 -1.59 6.11
CA ASN A 17 2.58 -1.08 7.39
C ASN A 17 2.35 0.44 7.39
N HIS A 18 3.10 1.19 6.58
CA HIS A 18 2.99 2.64 6.45
C HIS A 18 1.84 3.06 5.52
N GLU A 19 1.34 2.17 4.66
CA GLU A 19 0.13 2.36 3.87
C GLU A 19 -1.13 2.12 4.71
N ASP A 20 -1.17 2.69 5.91
CA ASP A 20 -2.34 2.82 6.77
C ASP A 20 -2.45 4.27 7.20
N ILE A 21 -3.66 4.84 7.20
CA ILE A 21 -3.80 6.28 7.39
C ILE A 21 -3.33 6.74 8.78
N LEU A 22 -3.45 5.89 9.81
CA LEU A 22 -3.02 6.22 11.16
C LEU A 22 -1.49 6.25 11.24
N VAL A 23 -0.85 5.23 10.66
CA VAL A 23 0.61 5.13 10.61
C VAL A 23 1.18 6.24 9.72
N ALA A 24 0.64 6.43 8.52
CA ALA A 24 1.03 7.50 7.60
C ALA A 24 0.92 8.88 8.25
N ALA A 25 -0.19 9.16 8.97
CA ALA A 25 -0.37 10.42 9.70
C ALA A 25 0.68 10.61 10.79
N GLN A 26 0.95 9.57 11.58
CA GLN A 26 1.94 9.61 12.67
C GLN A 26 3.35 9.97 12.18
N TYR A 27 3.72 9.54 10.96
CA TYR A 27 5.05 9.75 10.40
C TYR A 27 5.12 10.89 9.35
N GLY A 28 4.18 11.84 9.39
CA GLY A 28 4.29 13.10 8.66
C GLY A 28 3.77 13.10 7.22
N PHE A 29 3.22 11.99 6.73
CA PHE A 29 2.59 11.96 5.39
C PHE A 29 1.42 12.94 5.32
N GLN A 30 0.59 12.98 6.37
CA GLN A 30 -0.54 13.90 6.42
C GLN A 30 -0.10 15.37 6.42
N ASP A 31 0.96 15.70 7.16
CA ASP A 31 1.53 17.05 7.19
C ASP A 31 2.09 17.45 5.83
N GLU A 32 2.73 16.53 5.13
CA GLU A 32 3.22 16.76 3.78
C GLU A 32 2.08 17.05 2.80
N VAL A 33 1.00 16.26 2.84
CA VAL A 33 -0.18 16.49 1.99
C VAL A 33 -0.82 17.84 2.30
N ASN A 34 -0.99 18.17 3.58
CA ASN A 34 -1.53 19.45 4.02
C ASN A 34 -0.69 20.63 3.54
N ARG A 35 0.64 20.49 3.57
CA ARG A 35 1.59 21.54 3.15
C ARG A 35 1.59 21.74 1.64
N LYS A 36 1.60 20.65 0.86
CA LYS A 36 1.74 20.68 -0.61
C LYS A 36 0.42 20.94 -1.33
N TYR A 37 -0.70 20.45 -0.81
CA TYR A 37 -2.00 20.44 -1.50
C TYR A 37 -3.10 21.14 -0.70
N ARG A 38 -2.85 22.39 -0.29
CA ARG A 38 -3.72 23.15 0.64
C ARG A 38 -5.22 23.12 0.29
N THR A 39 -5.56 23.22 -0.99
CA THR A 39 -6.96 23.25 -1.47
C THR A 39 -7.62 21.87 -1.46
N TYR A 40 -6.88 20.81 -1.76
CA TYR A 40 -7.42 19.45 -1.97
C TYR A 40 -7.01 18.45 -0.89
N LYS A 41 -6.36 18.91 0.18
CA LYS A 41 -5.76 18.06 1.23
C LYS A 41 -6.73 17.01 1.77
N THR A 42 -7.98 17.38 2.07
CA THR A 42 -8.98 16.46 2.62
C THR A 42 -9.32 15.37 1.60
N SER A 43 -9.71 15.76 0.38
CA SER A 43 -10.05 14.80 -0.68
C SER A 43 -8.88 13.90 -1.06
N LEU A 44 -7.64 14.40 -1.01
CA LEU A 44 -6.45 13.59 -1.26
C LEU A 44 -6.20 12.59 -0.14
N LEU A 45 -6.33 12.99 1.13
CA LEU A 45 -6.18 12.07 2.26
C LEU A 45 -7.24 10.96 2.23
N ASP A 46 -8.49 11.30 1.89
CA ASP A 46 -9.56 10.32 1.70
C ASP A 46 -9.23 9.37 0.54
N LEU A 47 -8.77 9.90 -0.60
CA LEU A 47 -8.33 9.07 -1.73
C LEU A 47 -7.16 8.15 -1.37
N PHE A 48 -6.16 8.63 -0.63
CA PHE A 48 -5.05 7.80 -0.18
C PHE A 48 -5.53 6.68 0.75
N LYS A 49 -6.45 6.99 1.67
CA LYS A 49 -7.05 5.99 2.55
C LYS A 49 -7.76 4.90 1.73
N ASP A 50 -8.56 5.28 0.75
CA ASP A 50 -9.28 4.32 -0.10
C ASP A 50 -8.31 3.47 -0.92
N VAL A 51 -7.33 4.10 -1.57
CA VAL A 51 -6.33 3.41 -2.38
C VAL A 51 -5.48 2.46 -1.54
N PHE A 52 -5.03 2.87 -0.34
CA PHE A 52 -4.29 2.01 0.58
C PHE A 52 -5.12 0.79 1.00
N SER A 53 -6.44 0.94 1.15
CA SER A 53 -7.32 -0.17 1.49
C SER A 53 -7.44 -1.23 0.38
N TRP A 54 -7.17 -0.84 -0.88
CA TRP A 54 -7.22 -1.74 -2.03
C TRP A 54 -5.91 -2.44 -2.32
N LEU A 55 -4.80 -2.02 -1.69
CA LEU A 55 -3.51 -2.68 -1.89
C LEU A 55 -3.56 -4.12 -1.31
N PRO A 56 -3.18 -5.14 -2.09
CA PRO A 56 -3.10 -6.52 -1.61
C PRO A 56 -2.19 -6.67 -0.39
N LEU A 57 -2.59 -7.45 0.61
CA LEU A 57 -1.73 -7.73 1.77
C LEU A 57 -0.54 -8.62 1.43
N TYR A 58 -0.72 -9.49 0.44
CA TYR A 58 0.34 -10.35 -0.07
C TYR A 58 0.09 -10.67 -1.54
N SER A 59 1.16 -11.07 -2.22
CA SER A 59 1.12 -11.62 -3.56
C SER A 59 1.63 -13.05 -3.52
N SER A 60 1.07 -13.92 -4.36
CA SER A 60 1.56 -15.29 -4.48
C SER A 60 2.07 -15.58 -5.88
N VAL A 61 3.31 -16.05 -5.97
CA VAL A 61 4.00 -16.29 -7.24
C VAL A 61 4.30 -17.77 -7.39
N HIS A 62 3.88 -18.34 -8.52
CA HIS A 62 4.17 -19.74 -8.84
C HIS A 62 5.49 -19.81 -9.62
N THR A 63 6.45 -20.60 -9.13
CA THR A 63 7.80 -20.72 -9.74
C THR A 63 7.98 -22.04 -10.49
N GLY A 64 6.89 -22.74 -10.79
CA GLY A 64 6.86 -24.05 -11.43
C GLY A 64 7.18 -25.22 -10.49
N LYS A 65 7.95 -24.99 -9.42
CA LYS A 65 8.24 -26.00 -8.37
C LYS A 65 7.46 -25.76 -7.08
N SER A 66 7.19 -24.50 -6.76
CA SER A 66 6.51 -24.11 -5.52
C SER A 66 5.76 -22.80 -5.70
N LYS A 67 4.92 -22.49 -4.71
CA LYS A 67 4.25 -21.20 -4.57
C LYS A 67 5.00 -20.39 -3.52
N LEU A 68 5.47 -19.21 -3.89
CA LEU A 68 6.09 -18.25 -2.98
C LEU A 68 5.04 -17.23 -2.55
N ILE A 69 5.03 -16.87 -1.28
CA ILE A 69 4.22 -15.78 -0.73
C ILE A 69 5.14 -14.60 -0.45
N ILE A 70 4.78 -13.44 -0.98
CA ILE A 70 5.51 -12.19 -0.82
C ILE A 70 4.60 -11.23 -0.08
N MET A 71 5.03 -10.74 1.08
CA MET A 71 4.31 -9.79 1.92
C MET A 71 5.31 -8.87 2.62
N HIS A 72 4.83 -7.73 3.12
CA HIS A 72 5.68 -6.74 3.77
C HIS A 72 6.23 -7.20 5.12
N GLY A 73 5.36 -7.78 5.96
CA GLY A 73 5.72 -8.32 7.26
C GLY A 73 6.04 -9.81 7.19
N GLY A 74 5.22 -10.62 7.86
CA GLY A 74 5.36 -12.08 7.91
C GLY A 74 4.09 -12.75 8.38
N ILE A 75 4.19 -14.06 8.64
CA ILE A 75 3.08 -14.88 9.12
C ILE A 75 2.79 -14.50 10.57
N SER A 76 1.50 -14.28 10.88
CA SER A 76 1.07 -14.07 12.26
C SER A 76 0.91 -15.42 12.96
N ASP A 77 1.27 -15.49 14.24
CA ASP A 77 1.06 -16.68 15.08
C ASP A 77 -0.42 -17.07 15.23
N LEU A 78 -1.34 -16.16 14.88
CA LEU A 78 -2.79 -16.40 14.85
C LEU A 78 -3.25 -17.28 13.66
N ILE A 79 -2.35 -17.55 12.70
CA ILE A 79 -2.63 -18.33 11.49
C ILE A 79 -2.06 -19.76 11.61
N ASN A 80 -1.59 -20.16 12.80
CA ASN A 80 -1.19 -21.53 13.14
C ASN A 80 -2.32 -22.30 13.82
#